data_AF-A0A6L9L8B7-F1
#
_entry.id   AF-A0A6L9L8B7-F1
#
_cell.length_a   1.000
_cell.length_b   1.000
_cell.length_c   1.000
_cell.angle_alpha   90.00
_cell.angle_beta   90.00
_cell.angle_gamma   90.00
#
_symmetry.space_group_name_H-M   'P 1'
#
loop_
_entity.id
_entity.type
_entity.pdbx_description
1 polymer ?
#
loop_
_entity_poly.entity_id
_entity_poly.type
_entity_poly.pdbx_seq_one_letter_code
_entity_poly.pdbx_strand_id
1 'polypeptide(L)'
;MNETIGEQLYTLRNNLRSVDRDSRISNRYLYRQLLRLASVFIRRDSDSRRILKLTNLYQVIDHLVLDPAEVPAWMPGLPTHVLVGSGRSLRKSRQPLPALFSGQSGDLLLVTSLDGSRRYHPKNPALWPALLNRQEHPPGWGYYHRGADDHLYLIGDDLEAVTVRGLFQYPVDPYDPAISRLEQTSPLPDYLVHDLLSTLTQSLRQSPLGIPPDELQNDNRLEKTAGQAQ
;
A
#
# COMPACT_ATOMS: atom_id res chain seq x y z
N MET A 1 -20.20 6.17 -2.53
CA MET A 1 -19.93 5.44 -3.78
C MET A 1 -18.47 5.65 -4.03
N ASN A 2 -17.68 4.59 -4.00
CA ASN A 2 -16.24 4.72 -4.18
C ASN A 2 -15.95 5.12 -5.62
N GLU A 3 -15.23 6.21 -5.82
CA GLU A 3 -14.81 6.68 -7.13
C GLU A 3 -13.81 5.70 -7.76
N THR A 4 -13.81 5.62 -9.10
CA THR A 4 -12.78 4.89 -9.84
C THR A 4 -11.45 5.63 -9.81
N ILE A 5 -10.35 4.92 -10.03
CA ILE A 5 -9.02 5.53 -10.14
C ILE A 5 -8.99 6.55 -11.29
N GLY A 6 -9.68 6.26 -12.40
CA GLY A 6 -9.78 7.12 -13.56
C GLY A 6 -10.48 8.45 -13.26
N GLU A 7 -11.59 8.42 -12.52
CA GLU A 7 -12.32 9.62 -12.09
C GLU A 7 -11.45 10.52 -11.19
N GLN A 8 -10.76 9.94 -10.21
CA GLN A 8 -9.85 10.68 -9.34
C GLN A 8 -8.73 11.38 -10.12
N LEU A 9 -8.13 10.67 -11.08
CA LEU A 9 -7.08 11.23 -11.94
C LEU A 9 -7.62 12.27 -12.93
N TYR A 10 -8.85 12.10 -13.41
CA TYR A 10 -9.52 13.06 -14.28
C TYR A 10 -9.78 14.38 -13.52
N THR A 11 -10.33 14.30 -12.31
CA THR A 11 -10.52 15.45 -11.43
C THR A 11 -9.21 16.16 -11.14
N LEU A 12 -8.15 15.41 -10.80
CA LEU A 12 -6.82 15.98 -10.58
C LEU A 12 -6.29 16.71 -11.81
N ARG A 13 -6.42 16.11 -13.01
CA ARG A 13 -5.99 16.74 -14.26
C ARG A 13 -6.76 18.01 -14.57
N ASN A 14 -8.07 18.02 -14.36
CA ASN A 14 -8.88 19.23 -14.56
C ASN A 14 -8.44 20.35 -13.62
N ASN A 15 -8.13 20.03 -12.36
CA ASN A 15 -7.62 21.00 -11.39
C ASN A 15 -6.24 21.55 -11.78
N LEU A 16 -5.40 20.77 -12.46
CA LEU A 16 -4.07 21.18 -12.94
C LEU A 16 -4.13 21.98 -14.25
N ARG A 17 -5.04 21.65 -15.16
CA ARG A 17 -5.24 22.37 -16.44
C ARG A 17 -5.58 23.85 -16.28
N SER A 18 -6.10 24.23 -15.11
CA SER A 18 -6.31 25.64 -14.76
C SER A 18 -5.01 26.45 -14.64
N VAL A 19 -3.86 25.78 -14.49
CA VAL A 19 -2.56 26.42 -14.20
C VAL A 19 -1.58 26.30 -15.36
N ASP A 20 -1.47 25.13 -15.98
CA ASP A 20 -0.58 24.93 -17.12
C ASP A 20 -1.23 24.01 -18.16
N ARG A 21 -1.43 24.55 -19.37
CA ARG A 21 -2.06 23.84 -20.49
C ARG A 21 -1.10 22.85 -21.17
N ASP A 22 0.21 23.00 -20.98
CA ASP A 22 1.22 22.26 -21.74
C ASP A 22 1.95 21.18 -20.92
N SER A 23 1.66 21.09 -19.61
CA SER A 23 2.23 20.04 -18.75
C SER A 23 1.74 18.64 -19.15
N ARG A 24 2.59 17.87 -19.85
CA ARG A 24 2.34 16.46 -20.18
C ARG A 24 2.61 15.55 -18.98
N ILE A 25 1.72 15.55 -17.99
CA ILE A 25 1.83 14.68 -16.81
C ILE A 25 1.12 13.34 -17.06
N SER A 26 1.84 12.23 -16.89
CA SER A 26 1.30 10.88 -17.08
C SER A 26 0.37 10.45 -15.94
N ASN A 27 -0.69 9.69 -16.26
CA ASN A 27 -1.58 9.10 -15.26
C ASN A 27 -0.84 8.24 -14.23
N ARG A 28 0.17 7.49 -14.70
CA ARG A 28 1.01 6.66 -13.84
C ARG A 28 1.76 7.48 -12.80
N TYR A 29 2.31 8.62 -13.21
CA TYR A 29 3.01 9.52 -12.29
C TYR A 29 2.04 10.12 -11.27
N LEU A 30 0.90 10.65 -11.73
CA LEU A 30 -0.12 11.23 -10.85
C LEU A 30 -0.62 10.22 -9.81
N TYR A 31 -0.96 9.00 -10.25
CA TYR A 31 -1.41 7.96 -9.34
C TYR A 31 -0.35 7.56 -8.32
N ARG A 32 0.92 7.46 -8.74
CA ARG A 32 2.03 7.19 -7.81
C ARG A 32 2.20 8.30 -6.77
N GLN A 33 2.08 9.57 -7.15
CA GLN A 33 2.13 10.67 -6.19
C GLN A 33 0.92 10.68 -5.26
N LEU A 34 -0.27 10.34 -5.78
CA LEU A 34 -1.48 10.20 -4.98
C LEU A 34 -1.33 9.11 -3.92
N LEU A 35 -0.86 7.92 -4.29
CA LEU A 35 -0.59 6.82 -3.33
C LEU A 35 0.49 7.20 -2.31
N ARG A 36 1.54 7.90 -2.75
CA ARG A 36 2.58 8.41 -1.84
C ARG A 36 1.98 9.36 -0.81
N LEU A 37 1.16 10.32 -1.24
CA LEU A 37 0.52 11.26 -0.34
C LEU A 37 -0.49 10.57 0.58
N ALA A 38 -1.29 9.65 0.04
CA ALA A 38 -2.22 8.82 0.79
C ALA A 38 -1.53 8.07 1.93
N SER A 39 -0.34 7.51 1.70
CA SER A 39 0.42 6.82 2.76
C SER A 39 0.77 7.74 3.94
N VAL A 40 1.01 9.03 3.70
CA VAL A 40 1.26 10.02 4.76
C VAL A 40 -0.01 10.32 5.55
N PHE A 41 -1.13 10.57 4.86
CA PHE A 41 -2.42 10.84 5.51
C PHE A 41 -2.90 9.64 6.32
N ILE A 42 -2.82 8.44 5.75
CA ILE A 42 -3.19 7.18 6.41
C ILE A 42 -2.31 6.94 7.65
N ARG A 43 -1.00 7.20 7.56
CA ARG A 43 -0.10 7.09 8.71
C ARG A 43 -0.49 8.05 9.83
N ARG A 44 -0.82 9.30 9.51
CA ARG A 44 -1.29 10.30 10.48
C ARG A 44 -2.63 9.91 11.11
N ASP A 45 -3.57 9.40 10.32
CA ASP A 45 -4.85 8.90 10.83
C ASP A 45 -4.69 7.67 11.72
N SER A 46 -3.72 6.80 11.40
CA SER A 46 -3.35 5.66 12.23
C SER A 46 -2.90 6.10 13.63
N ASP A 47 -2.19 7.23 13.77
CA ASP A 47 -1.76 7.76 15.08
C ASP A 47 -2.97 8.09 15.96
N SER A 48 -4.03 8.62 15.35
CA SER A 48 -5.30 8.92 16.03
C SER A 48 -6.18 7.69 16.30
N ARG A 49 -5.75 6.49 15.86
CA ARG A 49 -6.49 5.22 15.89
C ARG A 49 -7.87 5.27 15.20
N ARG A 50 -8.17 6.30 14.42
CA ARG A 50 -9.46 6.45 13.73
C ARG A 50 -9.60 5.41 12.63
N ILE A 51 -8.56 5.26 11.81
CA ILE A 51 -8.58 4.34 10.66
C ILE A 51 -8.70 2.88 11.07
N LEU A 52 -8.14 2.50 12.23
CA LEU A 52 -8.23 1.13 12.77
C LEU A 52 -9.66 0.73 13.13
N LYS A 53 -10.56 1.69 13.35
CA LYS A 53 -11.97 1.44 13.66
C LYS A 53 -12.84 1.31 12.41
N LEU A 54 -12.34 1.77 11.25
CA LEU A 54 -13.07 1.78 9.98
C LEU A 54 -12.80 0.48 9.21
N THR A 55 -13.29 -0.64 9.75
CA THR A 55 -13.11 -1.98 9.14
C THR A 55 -13.77 -2.11 7.77
N ASN A 56 -14.74 -1.25 7.46
CA ASN A 56 -15.41 -1.18 6.15
C ASN A 56 -14.48 -0.72 5.02
N LEU A 57 -13.31 -0.13 5.34
CA LEU A 57 -12.32 0.28 4.35
C LEU A 57 -11.38 -0.84 3.95
N TYR A 58 -11.39 -1.95 4.69
CA TYR A 58 -10.48 -3.05 4.43
C TYR A 58 -10.99 -3.89 3.27
N GLN A 59 -10.11 -4.14 2.31
CA GLN A 59 -10.35 -5.14 1.29
C GLN A 59 -10.00 -6.52 1.86
N VAL A 60 -10.62 -7.55 1.31
CA VAL A 60 -10.57 -8.90 1.85
C VAL A 60 -9.94 -9.85 0.85
N ILE A 61 -8.96 -10.63 1.31
CA ILE A 61 -8.43 -11.82 0.66
C ILE A 61 -8.98 -13.00 1.44
N ASP A 62 -10.06 -13.62 0.97
CA ASP A 62 -10.77 -14.66 1.73
C ASP A 62 -9.98 -15.96 1.84
N HIS A 63 -9.13 -16.28 0.86
CA HIS A 63 -8.44 -17.57 0.77
C HIS A 63 -6.95 -17.42 0.43
N LEU A 64 -6.17 -16.88 1.37
CA LEU A 64 -4.71 -16.84 1.25
C LEU A 64 -4.12 -18.20 1.66
N VAL A 65 -3.72 -18.98 0.66
CA VAL A 65 -3.13 -20.32 0.85
C VAL A 65 -1.78 -20.22 1.55
N LEU A 66 -1.55 -21.15 2.49
CA LEU A 66 -0.38 -21.25 3.33
C LEU A 66 0.35 -22.59 3.12
N ASP A 67 1.63 -22.51 2.76
CA ASP A 67 2.51 -23.67 2.61
C ASP A 67 3.35 -23.87 3.90
N PRO A 68 3.73 -25.12 4.24
CA PRO A 68 4.71 -25.40 5.28
C PRO A 68 6.02 -24.69 4.98
N ALA A 69 6.59 -24.00 5.97
CA ALA A 69 7.82 -23.24 5.81
C ALA A 69 8.88 -23.67 6.81
N GLU A 70 10.12 -23.74 6.33
CA GLU A 70 11.28 -23.83 7.20
C GLU A 70 11.52 -22.50 7.92
N VAL A 71 12.23 -22.55 9.05
CA VAL A 71 12.56 -21.37 9.84
C VAL A 71 13.50 -20.45 9.03
N PRO A 72 13.06 -19.25 8.63
CA PRO A 72 13.90 -18.33 7.86
C PRO A 72 15.07 -17.78 8.69
N ALA A 73 16.20 -17.52 8.04
CA ALA A 73 17.44 -17.06 8.68
C ALA A 73 17.32 -15.73 9.46
N TRP A 74 16.39 -14.85 9.05
CA TRP A 74 16.12 -13.58 9.74
C TRP A 74 15.36 -13.74 11.06
N MET A 75 14.96 -14.97 11.42
CA MET A 75 14.35 -15.32 12.69
C MET A 75 15.34 -16.14 13.56
N PRO A 76 16.48 -15.54 13.97
CA PRO A 76 17.42 -16.24 14.84
C PRO A 76 16.74 -16.48 16.20
N GLY A 77 16.57 -17.73 16.56
CA GLY A 77 16.09 -18.12 17.88
C GLY A 77 14.69 -18.73 17.94
N LEU A 78 14.01 -18.99 16.82
CA LEU A 78 12.87 -19.92 16.80
C LEU A 78 13.35 -21.33 16.45
N PRO A 79 13.91 -22.10 17.39
CA PRO A 79 14.44 -23.39 17.05
C PRO A 79 13.30 -24.36 16.71
N THR A 80 13.53 -25.24 15.73
CA THR A 80 12.56 -26.24 15.28
C THR A 80 12.01 -27.08 16.43
N HIS A 81 12.81 -27.33 17.48
CA HIS A 81 12.35 -28.05 18.67
C HIS A 81 11.28 -27.30 19.49
N VAL A 82 11.23 -25.97 19.47
CA VAL A 82 10.16 -25.19 20.14
C VAL A 82 8.84 -25.34 19.39
N LEU A 83 8.89 -25.38 18.06
CA LEU A 83 7.71 -25.67 17.22
C LEU A 83 7.21 -27.10 17.45
N VAL A 84 8.11 -28.08 17.38
CA VAL A 84 7.79 -29.51 17.61
C VAL A 84 7.27 -29.75 19.04
N GLY A 85 7.92 -29.16 20.05
CA GLY A 85 7.52 -29.32 21.45
C GLY A 85 6.19 -28.63 21.81
N SER A 86 5.77 -27.65 21.02
CA SER A 86 4.46 -26.99 21.16
C SER A 86 3.39 -27.56 20.23
N GLY A 87 3.70 -28.56 19.41
CA GLY A 87 2.78 -29.15 18.43
C GLY A 87 2.39 -28.21 17.27
N ARG A 88 3.11 -27.10 17.11
CA ARG A 88 2.79 -26.04 16.14
C ARG A 88 3.70 -26.08 14.93
N SER A 89 3.17 -25.68 13.77
CA SER A 89 3.95 -25.56 12.54
C SER A 89 4.12 -24.09 12.13
N LEU A 90 5.26 -23.79 11.50
CA LEU A 90 5.46 -22.53 10.80
C LEU A 90 4.86 -22.64 9.40
N ARG A 91 4.02 -21.68 9.05
CA ARG A 91 3.36 -21.60 7.74
C ARG A 91 3.72 -20.27 7.09
N LYS A 92 3.92 -20.29 5.77
CA LYS A 92 4.18 -19.11 4.94
C LYS A 92 3.11 -19.00 3.87
N SER A 93 2.64 -17.79 3.56
CA SER A 93 1.75 -17.61 2.42
C SER A 93 2.42 -18.07 1.13
N ARG A 94 1.65 -18.69 0.25
CA ARG A 94 2.14 -19.13 -1.06
C ARG A 94 2.38 -17.97 -2.01
N GLN A 95 1.53 -16.95 -1.91
CA GLN A 95 1.63 -15.72 -2.67
C GLN A 95 2.05 -14.56 -1.75
N PRO A 96 2.84 -13.60 -2.26
CA PRO A 96 3.13 -12.37 -1.53
C PRO A 96 1.86 -11.55 -1.38
N LEU A 97 1.76 -10.82 -0.27
CA LEU A 97 0.68 -9.88 -0.06
C LEU A 97 0.82 -8.69 -1.03
N PRO A 98 -0.29 -8.15 -1.57
CA PRO A 98 -0.25 -6.91 -2.32
C PRO A 98 0.33 -5.77 -1.47
N ALA A 99 0.83 -4.72 -2.12
CA ALA A 99 1.38 -3.56 -1.42
C ALA A 99 0.35 -2.97 -0.45
N LEU A 100 0.73 -2.86 0.82
CA LEU A 100 -0.12 -2.39 1.92
C LEU A 100 0.15 -0.93 2.25
N PHE A 101 -0.83 -0.26 2.84
CA PHE A 101 -0.57 0.94 3.61
C PHE A 101 -0.11 0.57 5.02
N SER A 102 0.98 1.19 5.45
CA SER A 102 1.52 1.00 6.81
C SER A 102 1.12 2.18 7.70
N GLY A 103 0.61 1.86 8.88
CA GLY A 103 0.43 2.82 9.97
C GLY A 103 1.72 3.02 10.78
N GLN A 104 1.65 3.83 11.83
CA GLN A 104 2.79 4.04 12.74
C GLN A 104 3.12 2.78 13.56
N SER A 105 2.10 2.03 13.98
CA SER A 105 2.27 0.81 14.78
C SER A 105 2.49 -0.46 13.96
N GLY A 106 2.63 -0.34 12.64
CA GLY A 106 2.78 -1.46 11.71
C GLY A 106 1.74 -1.45 10.60
N ASP A 107 1.69 -2.56 9.85
CA ASP A 107 0.79 -2.69 8.71
C ASP A 107 -0.67 -2.74 9.14
N LEU A 108 -1.54 -2.09 8.36
CA LEU A 108 -2.99 -2.07 8.57
C LEU A 108 -3.60 -3.38 8.05
N LEU A 109 -3.33 -4.45 8.79
CA LEU A 109 -3.68 -5.83 8.44
C LEU A 109 -4.42 -6.49 9.61
N LEU A 110 -5.43 -7.28 9.28
CA LEU A 110 -6.15 -8.17 10.17
C LEU A 110 -6.16 -9.56 9.54
N VAL A 111 -5.65 -10.53 10.28
CA VAL A 111 -5.54 -11.93 9.81
C VAL A 111 -6.41 -12.80 10.70
N THR A 112 -7.27 -13.60 10.09
CA THR A 112 -8.16 -14.54 10.77
C THR A 112 -8.13 -15.91 10.11
N SER A 113 -8.55 -16.94 10.83
CA SER A 113 -8.90 -18.22 10.19
C SER A 113 -10.04 -18.02 9.20
N LEU A 114 -10.22 -18.97 8.27
CA LEU A 114 -11.32 -18.95 7.29
C LEU A 114 -12.69 -18.82 7.97
N ASP A 115 -12.88 -19.53 9.09
CA ASP A 115 -14.14 -19.50 9.84
C ASP A 115 -14.26 -18.27 10.77
N GLY A 116 -13.24 -17.41 10.82
CA GLY A 116 -13.17 -16.24 11.71
C GLY A 116 -13.01 -16.57 13.20
N SER A 117 -12.96 -17.85 13.56
CA SER A 117 -12.85 -18.34 14.95
C SER A 117 -11.53 -18.00 15.63
N ARG A 118 -10.44 -17.85 14.85
CA ARG A 118 -9.12 -17.51 15.35
C ARG A 118 -8.66 -16.18 14.76
N ARG A 119 -8.09 -15.33 15.61
CA ARG A 119 -7.49 -14.05 15.22
C ARG A 119 -5.99 -14.11 15.43
N TYR A 120 -5.25 -13.72 14.41
CA TYR A 120 -3.80 -13.63 14.47
C TYR A 120 -3.37 -12.19 14.72
N HIS A 121 -2.39 -12.02 15.59
CA HIS A 121 -1.87 -10.72 16.00
C HIS A 121 -0.45 -10.50 15.46
N PRO A 122 -0.13 -9.29 14.99
CA PRO A 122 1.22 -8.98 14.54
C PRO A 122 2.16 -9.04 15.74
N LYS A 123 3.23 -9.84 15.63
CA LYS A 123 4.29 -9.91 16.63
C LYS A 123 5.65 -9.90 15.97
N ASN A 124 6.61 -9.27 16.65
CA ASN A 124 8.00 -9.37 16.25
C ASN A 124 8.44 -10.85 16.37
N PRO A 125 8.98 -11.45 15.31
CA PRO A 125 9.49 -12.81 15.29
C PRO A 125 10.49 -13.13 16.41
N ALA A 126 11.30 -12.14 16.82
CA ALA A 126 12.24 -12.30 17.93
C ALA A 126 11.53 -12.62 19.27
N LEU A 127 10.25 -12.28 19.42
CA LEU A 127 9.46 -12.55 20.61
C LEU A 127 8.72 -13.89 20.55
N TRP A 128 8.65 -14.53 19.37
CA TRP A 128 7.89 -15.77 19.20
C TRP A 128 8.35 -16.92 20.11
N PRO A 129 9.65 -17.17 20.34
CA PRO A 129 10.09 -18.26 21.22
C PRO A 129 9.57 -18.07 22.65
N ALA A 130 9.69 -16.85 23.18
CA ALA A 130 9.19 -16.51 24.50
C ALA A 130 7.66 -16.60 24.59
N LEU A 131 6.95 -16.29 23.50
CA LEU A 131 5.50 -16.40 23.44
C LEU A 131 5.03 -17.86 23.36
N LEU A 132 5.69 -18.70 22.57
CA LEU A 132 5.37 -20.12 22.41
C LEU A 132 5.66 -20.94 23.67
N ASN A 133 6.65 -20.53 24.47
CA ASN A 133 6.98 -21.17 25.73
C ASN A 133 6.01 -20.81 26.87
N ARG A 134 5.07 -19.88 26.67
CA ARG A 134 4.05 -19.57 27.69
C ARG A 134 3.04 -20.71 27.75
N GLN A 135 2.79 -21.21 28.97
CA GLN A 135 1.80 -22.26 29.22
C GLN A 135 0.37 -21.81 28.91
N GLU A 136 0.08 -20.51 29.00
CA GLU A 136 -1.23 -19.95 28.74
C GLU A 136 -1.25 -19.17 27.43
N HIS A 137 -1.96 -19.71 26.45
CA HIS A 137 -2.38 -18.99 25.27
C HIS A 137 -3.88 -18.72 25.36
N PRO A 138 -4.33 -17.47 25.20
CA PRO A 138 -5.76 -17.21 25.11
C PRO A 138 -6.37 -18.04 23.96
N PRO A 139 -7.52 -18.68 24.18
CA PRO A 139 -8.15 -19.49 23.14
C PRO A 139 -8.51 -18.61 21.93
N GLY A 140 -8.28 -19.13 20.74
CA GLY A 140 -8.55 -18.42 19.49
C GLY A 140 -7.51 -17.36 19.09
N TRP A 141 -6.35 -17.32 19.77
CA TRP A 141 -5.28 -16.38 19.43
C TRP A 141 -4.15 -17.05 18.66
N GLY A 142 -3.65 -16.35 17.64
CA GLY A 142 -2.44 -16.72 16.93
C GLY A 142 -1.51 -15.53 16.74
N TYR A 143 -0.34 -15.79 16.17
CA TYR A 143 0.64 -14.75 15.85
C TYR A 143 0.99 -14.81 14.36
N TYR A 144 1.19 -13.63 13.77
CA TYR A 144 1.71 -13.51 12.42
C TYR A 144 2.83 -12.47 12.33
N HIS A 145 3.59 -12.55 11.26
CA HIS A 145 4.58 -11.57 10.85
C HIS A 145 4.59 -11.45 9.33
N ARG A 146 4.70 -10.22 8.80
CA ARG A 146 4.97 -10.02 7.37
C ARG A 146 6.48 -9.90 7.19
N GLY A 147 7.05 -10.84 6.43
CA GLY A 147 8.47 -10.84 6.11
C GLY A 147 8.85 -9.72 5.14
N ALA A 148 10.15 -9.47 4.99
CA ALA A 148 10.67 -8.51 4.02
C ALA A 148 10.42 -8.92 2.55
N ASP A 149 10.05 -10.17 2.31
CA ASP A 149 9.66 -10.74 1.03
C ASP A 149 8.15 -10.59 0.74
N ASP A 150 7.45 -9.75 1.50
CA ASP A 150 6.00 -9.50 1.43
C ASP A 150 5.12 -10.74 1.69
N HIS A 151 5.69 -11.85 2.14
CA HIS A 151 4.94 -13.03 2.52
C HIS A 151 4.49 -12.97 3.97
N LEU A 152 3.36 -13.61 4.24
CA LEU A 152 2.80 -13.72 5.58
C LEU A 152 3.29 -15.00 6.24
N TYR A 153 3.92 -14.88 7.40
CA TYR A 153 4.36 -16.00 8.23
C TYR A 153 3.46 -16.12 9.44
N LEU A 154 2.96 -17.32 9.72
CA LEU A 154 2.09 -17.61 10.85
C LEU A 154 2.60 -18.83 11.60
N ILE A 155 2.37 -18.83 12.91
CA ILE A 155 2.53 -20.05 13.72
C ILE A 155 1.13 -20.54 14.11
N GLY A 156 0.87 -21.81 13.86
CA GLY A 156 -0.38 -22.44 14.29
C GLY A 156 -0.48 -23.91 13.93
N ASP A 157 -1.57 -24.51 14.42
CA ASP A 157 -1.93 -25.90 14.18
C ASP A 157 -2.75 -25.99 12.89
N ASP A 158 -2.27 -26.77 11.92
CA ASP A 158 -2.97 -27.19 10.69
C ASP A 158 -3.77 -26.11 9.94
N LEU A 159 -3.12 -24.99 9.63
CA LEU A 159 -3.70 -23.93 8.80
C LEU A 159 -3.26 -24.11 7.35
N GLU A 160 -4.21 -24.41 6.48
CA GLU A 160 -3.99 -24.46 5.03
C GLU A 160 -4.24 -23.12 4.36
N ALA A 161 -5.12 -22.29 4.92
CA ALA A 161 -5.41 -20.96 4.40
C ALA A 161 -5.95 -20.03 5.50
N VAL A 162 -5.84 -18.72 5.26
CA VAL A 162 -6.34 -17.67 6.14
C VAL A 162 -7.06 -16.58 5.37
N THR A 163 -7.95 -15.88 6.06
CA THR A 163 -8.58 -14.66 5.57
C THR A 163 -7.77 -13.46 6.01
N VAL A 164 -7.39 -12.62 5.06
CA VAL A 164 -6.60 -11.41 5.31
C VAL A 164 -7.44 -10.20 4.92
N ARG A 165 -7.66 -9.31 5.87
CA ARG A 165 -8.33 -8.02 5.67
C ARG A 165 -7.31 -6.92 5.85
N GLY A 166 -7.24 -5.98 4.93
CA GLY A 166 -6.28 -4.89 5.06
C GLY A 166 -6.54 -3.72 4.15
N LEU A 167 -5.80 -2.64 4.40
CA LEU A 167 -5.81 -1.47 3.53
C LEU A 167 -4.65 -1.59 2.53
N PHE A 168 -4.99 -1.97 1.31
CA PHE A 168 -4.02 -2.19 0.23
C PHE A 168 -3.93 -0.96 -0.67
N GLN A 169 -2.75 -0.73 -1.27
CA GLN A 169 -2.50 0.38 -2.21
C GLN A 169 -3.12 0.14 -3.59
N TYR A 170 -3.46 -1.11 -3.88
CA TYR A 170 -4.09 -1.53 -5.10
C TYR A 170 -5.32 -2.39 -4.77
N PRO A 171 -6.31 -2.44 -5.65
CA PRO A 171 -7.41 -3.39 -5.55
C PRO A 171 -6.88 -4.81 -5.45
N VAL A 172 -7.45 -5.58 -4.52
CA VAL A 172 -7.09 -6.97 -4.22
C VAL A 172 -7.69 -7.96 -5.21
N ASP A 173 -8.80 -7.57 -5.87
CA ASP A 173 -9.46 -8.40 -6.87
C ASP A 173 -8.45 -8.91 -7.91
N PRO A 174 -8.57 -10.16 -8.38
CA PRO A 174 -7.63 -10.69 -9.35
C PRO A 174 -7.67 -9.75 -10.54
N TYR A 175 -6.50 -9.25 -10.91
CA TYR A 175 -6.30 -8.44 -12.10
C TYR A 175 -6.97 -9.16 -13.27
N ASP A 176 -8.18 -8.76 -13.62
CA ASP A 176 -8.80 -9.15 -14.86
C ASP A 176 -8.03 -8.39 -15.94
N PRO A 177 -7.22 -9.06 -16.77
CA PRO A 177 -6.49 -8.38 -17.83
C PRO A 177 -7.42 -7.67 -18.81
N ALA A 178 -8.73 -7.96 -18.80
CA ALA A 178 -9.74 -7.26 -19.58
C ALA A 178 -10.14 -5.90 -18.98
N ILE A 179 -9.86 -5.62 -17.70
CA ILE A 179 -10.27 -4.39 -17.02
C ILE A 179 -9.07 -3.45 -16.86
N SER A 180 -9.21 -2.23 -17.36
CA SER A 180 -8.19 -1.20 -17.20
C SER A 180 -8.03 -0.82 -15.72
N ARG A 181 -6.79 -0.59 -15.27
CA ARG A 181 -6.54 -0.08 -13.90
C ARG A 181 -7.28 1.22 -13.59
N LEU A 182 -7.62 2.01 -14.61
CA LEU A 182 -8.37 3.26 -14.43
C LEU A 182 -9.84 3.02 -14.11
N GLU A 183 -10.39 1.88 -14.51
CA GLU A 183 -11.79 1.52 -14.29
C GLU A 183 -11.99 0.79 -12.95
N GLN A 184 -10.88 0.39 -12.31
CA GLN A 184 -10.93 -0.23 -10.99
C GLN A 184 -11.36 0.79 -9.93
N THR A 185 -12.12 0.30 -8.95
CA THR A 185 -12.50 1.08 -7.78
C THR A 185 -11.26 1.51 -7.01
N SER A 186 -11.19 2.79 -6.62
CA SER A 186 -10.06 3.29 -5.86
C SER A 186 -10.00 2.63 -4.47
N PRO A 187 -8.83 2.15 -4.04
CA PRO A 187 -8.67 1.57 -2.70
C PRO A 187 -8.51 2.65 -1.61
N LEU A 188 -8.53 3.93 -1.98
CA LEU A 188 -8.39 5.05 -1.06
C LEU A 188 -9.69 5.30 -0.30
N PRO A 189 -9.65 5.60 1.02
CA PRO A 189 -10.84 5.95 1.76
C PRO A 189 -11.51 7.22 1.23
N ASP A 190 -12.81 7.15 0.91
CA ASP A 190 -13.60 8.26 0.34
C ASP A 190 -13.42 9.58 1.10
N TYR A 191 -13.38 9.52 2.43
CA TYR A 191 -13.26 10.71 3.28
C TYR A 191 -11.90 11.43 3.14
N LEU A 192 -10.86 10.75 2.63
CA LEU A 192 -9.54 11.33 2.39
C LEU A 192 -9.39 11.88 0.96
N VAL A 193 -10.22 11.42 0.01
CA VAL A 193 -10.00 11.67 -1.42
C VAL A 193 -9.95 13.16 -1.73
N HIS A 194 -10.91 13.94 -1.23
CA HIS A 194 -10.96 15.39 -1.47
C HIS A 194 -9.69 16.10 -0.98
N ASP A 195 -9.25 15.80 0.23
CA ASP A 195 -8.08 16.43 0.85
C ASP A 195 -6.77 16.00 0.17
N LEU A 196 -6.70 14.74 -0.28
CA LEU A 196 -5.59 14.24 -1.07
C LEU A 196 -5.50 14.94 -2.43
N LEU A 197 -6.61 15.06 -3.15
CA LEU A 197 -6.64 15.67 -4.47
C LEU A 197 -6.28 17.16 -4.41
N SER A 198 -6.82 17.91 -3.44
CA SER A 198 -6.51 19.32 -3.25
C SER A 198 -5.06 19.56 -2.84
N THR A 199 -4.56 18.81 -1.86
CA THR A 199 -3.16 18.90 -1.40
C THR A 199 -2.17 18.51 -2.51
N LEU A 200 -2.45 17.44 -3.26
CA LEU A 200 -1.59 17.03 -4.37
C LEU A 200 -1.61 18.06 -5.49
N THR A 201 -2.77 18.62 -5.82
CA THR A 201 -2.88 19.71 -6.81
C THR A 201 -2.02 20.89 -6.39
N GLN A 202 -2.10 21.32 -5.13
CA GLN A 202 -1.29 22.43 -4.63
C GLN A 202 0.21 22.12 -4.64
N SER A 203 0.61 20.91 -4.23
CA SER A 203 2.00 20.47 -4.29
C SER A 203 2.55 20.45 -5.72
N LEU A 204 1.78 19.96 -6.68
CA LEU A 204 2.17 19.92 -8.09
C LEU A 204 2.25 21.31 -8.72
N ARG A 205 1.41 22.27 -8.29
CA ARG A 205 1.50 23.68 -8.71
C ARG A 205 2.77 24.36 -8.20
N GLN A 206 3.21 24.02 -6.99
CA GLN A 206 4.40 24.58 -6.36
C GLN A 206 5.68 23.88 -6.80
N SER A 207 5.59 22.67 -7.36
CA SER A 207 6.74 21.97 -7.93
C SER A 207 7.19 22.73 -9.18
N PRO A 208 8.37 23.36 -9.18
CA PRO A 208 8.88 24.02 -10.38
C PRO A 208 9.23 22.92 -11.39
N LEU A 209 8.32 22.64 -12.31
CA LEU A 209 8.67 22.12 -13.64
C LEU A 209 9.17 23.24 -14.55
N GLY A 210 9.30 24.46 -14.01
CA GLY A 210 9.81 25.63 -14.71
C GLY A 210 11.23 25.39 -15.16
N ILE A 211 11.41 25.35 -16.47
CA ILE A 211 12.70 25.64 -17.10
C ILE A 211 13.15 26.98 -16.50
N PRO A 212 14.36 27.08 -15.92
CA PRO A 212 14.87 28.35 -15.43
C PRO A 212 14.73 29.40 -16.55
N PRO A 213 14.37 30.65 -16.22
CA PRO A 213 14.30 31.71 -17.22
C PRO A 213 15.62 31.75 -17.98
N ASP A 214 15.54 31.78 -19.31
CA ASP A 214 16.72 31.88 -20.15
C ASP A 214 17.33 33.27 -19.95
N GLU A 215 18.38 33.34 -19.13
CA GLU A 215 19.15 34.56 -18.90
C GLU A 215 20.13 34.85 -20.04
N LEU A 216 20.27 33.93 -21.01
CA LEU A 216 21.15 34.12 -22.14
C LEU A 216 20.52 35.07 -23.16
N GLN A 217 21.37 35.95 -23.68
CA GLN A 217 20.99 36.87 -24.74
C GLN A 217 20.63 36.07 -26.00
N ASN A 218 19.48 36.35 -26.60
CA ASN A 218 19.05 35.66 -27.82
C ASN A 218 19.95 36.03 -29.00
N ASP A 219 20.91 35.15 -29.30
CA ASP A 219 21.88 35.30 -30.39
C ASP A 219 21.31 34.90 -31.77
N ASN A 220 20.05 34.46 -31.86
CA ASN A 220 19.37 34.17 -33.14
C ASN A 220 18.87 35.46 -33.81
N ARG A 221 19.74 36.46 -33.96
CA ARG A 221 19.54 37.57 -34.88
C ARG A 221 20.12 37.17 -36.23
N LEU A 222 19.33 36.48 -37.04
CA LEU A 222 19.53 36.60 -38.49
C LEU A 222 19.15 38.04 -38.83
N GLU A 223 20.16 38.91 -38.89
CA GLU A 223 20.02 40.20 -39.54
C GLU A 223 19.42 39.93 -40.92
N LYS A 224 18.17 40.36 -41.14
CA LYS A 224 17.66 40.53 -42.50
C LYS A 224 18.48 41.65 -43.12
N THR A 225 19.65 41.29 -43.65
CA THR A 225 20.50 42.22 -44.39
C THR A 225 19.69 42.72 -45.58
N ALA A 226 19.37 44.01 -45.52
CA ALA A 226 19.05 44.92 -46.60
C ALA A 226 18.63 44.30 -47.94
N GLY A 227 17.32 44.29 -48.17
CA GLY A 227 16.72 44.16 -49.50
C GLY A 227 15.66 45.23 -49.72
N GLN A 228 15.98 46.51 -49.48
CA GLN A 228 15.19 47.66 -49.96
C GLN A 228 16.12 48.86 -50.22
N ALA A 229 15.89 49.54 -51.35
CA ALA A 229 16.65 50.58 -52.05
C ALA A 229 17.76 50.00 -52.96
N GLN A 230 17.65 50.00 -54.29
CA GLN A 230 16.99 50.92 -55.22
C GLN A 230 16.26 50.18 -56.36
#